data_AF-A0A8J8EJP7-F1
#
_entry.id   AF-A0A8J8EJP7-F1
#
_cell.length_a   1.000
_cell.length_b   1.000
_cell.length_c   1.000
_cell.angle_alpha   90.00
_cell.angle_beta   90.00
_cell.angle_gamma   90.00
#
_symmetry.space_group_name_H-M   'P 1'
#
loop_
_entity.id
_entity.type
_entity.pdbx_description
1 polymer ?
#
loop_
_entity_poly.entity_id
_entity_poly.type
_entity_poly.pdbx_seq_one_letter_code
_entity_poly.pdbx_strand_id
1 'polypeptide(L)'
;MKRIAFVLFVFSLLILLPKTNAISIWDVLKENETVLWIYILDKGGPHPTSPPLNPLSNSRIDKIYIILPYNETHVKTLTYYSSGNRINGFDIYYPQTPTVPFNLSNWNLSKVIREYQWGLKNYLPNVTGEHWEKGYWNSTITRWEVTLSASKFKVVLHGGHCGECEQYITFECWRSDSNVTCQWGEPVFEVITPPWAPKDTTTSTTREENTICGPAVLIGLILVPLMIKRVKR
;
A
#
# COMPACT_ATOMS: atom_id res chain seq x y z
N MET A 1 -47.73 19.11 8.91
CA MET A 1 -46.81 20.06 8.25
C MET A 1 -45.38 20.07 8.83
N LYS A 2 -45.17 20.04 10.15
CA LYS A 2 -43.81 20.08 10.75
C LYS A 2 -42.86 18.93 10.32
N ARG A 3 -43.38 17.72 10.09
CA ARG A 3 -42.57 16.56 9.65
C ARG A 3 -42.07 16.67 8.20
N ILE A 4 -42.84 17.29 7.31
CA ILE A 4 -42.46 17.46 5.90
C ILE A 4 -41.36 18.53 5.78
N ALA A 5 -41.50 19.62 6.53
CA ALA A 5 -40.47 20.66 6.59
C ALA A 5 -39.13 20.14 7.15
N PHE A 6 -39.17 19.26 8.15
CA PHE A 6 -37.95 18.64 8.70
C PHE A 6 -37.28 17.69 7.70
N VAL A 7 -38.04 16.87 6.97
CA VAL A 7 -37.49 16.00 5.91
C VAL A 7 -36.87 16.81 4.78
N LEU A 8 -37.55 17.88 4.32
CA LEU A 8 -37.01 18.78 3.30
C LEU A 8 -35.76 19.53 3.76
N PHE A 9 -35.71 19.92 5.04
CA PHE A 9 -34.52 20.54 5.64
C PHE A 9 -33.33 19.56 5.71
N VAL A 10 -33.54 18.31 6.15
CA VAL A 10 -32.49 17.28 6.16
C VAL A 10 -32.02 16.95 4.74
N PHE A 11 -32.94 16.84 3.78
CA PHE A 11 -32.59 16.60 2.38
C PHE A 11 -31.82 17.78 1.77
N SER A 12 -32.16 19.02 2.13
CA SER A 12 -31.42 20.21 1.72
C SER A 12 -30.01 20.27 2.33
N LEU A 13 -29.86 19.80 3.58
CA LEU A 13 -28.55 19.68 4.23
C LEU A 13 -27.66 18.63 3.54
N LEU A 14 -28.25 17.54 3.04
CA LEU A 14 -27.54 16.50 2.30
C LEU A 14 -27.07 16.98 0.91
N ILE A 15 -27.75 17.95 0.29
CA ILE A 15 -27.32 18.57 -0.98
C ILE A 15 -26.12 19.51 -0.77
N LEU A 16 -25.98 20.07 0.44
CA LEU A 16 -24.88 20.96 0.82
C LEU A 16 -23.62 20.22 1.29
N LEU A 17 -23.67 18.89 1.45
CA LEU A 17 -22.46 18.12 1.71
C LEU A 17 -21.53 18.26 0.49
N PRO A 18 -20.26 18.63 0.68
CA PRO A 18 -19.32 18.69 -0.42
C PRO A 18 -19.27 17.30 -1.06
N LYS A 19 -19.69 17.20 -2.32
CA LYS A 19 -19.44 16.00 -3.12
C LYS A 19 -17.93 15.79 -3.08
N THR A 20 -17.51 14.72 -2.42
CA THR A 20 -16.16 14.20 -2.59
C THR A 20 -16.10 13.74 -4.03
N ASN A 21 -15.63 14.61 -4.91
CA ASN A 21 -15.52 14.29 -6.32
C ASN A 21 -14.46 13.19 -6.42
N ALA A 22 -14.90 11.98 -6.77
CA ALA A 22 -13.98 10.92 -7.15
C ALA A 22 -13.18 11.44 -8.34
N ILE A 23 -11.85 11.40 -8.25
CA ILE A 23 -10.98 11.80 -9.35
C ILE A 23 -10.53 10.55 -10.07
N SER A 24 -10.62 10.56 -11.39
CA SER A 24 -10.08 9.52 -12.25
C SER A 24 -8.90 10.03 -13.05
N ILE A 25 -7.99 9.14 -13.43
CA ILE A 25 -6.91 9.48 -14.37
C ILE A 25 -7.48 9.98 -15.71
N TRP A 26 -8.67 9.50 -16.09
CA TRP A 26 -9.35 9.84 -17.35
C TRP A 26 -9.94 11.25 -17.36
N ASP A 27 -10.21 11.82 -16.18
CA ASP A 27 -10.66 13.21 -16.05
C ASP A 27 -9.50 14.20 -16.23
N VAL A 28 -8.28 13.70 -16.10
CA VAL A 28 -7.06 14.49 -15.98
C VAL A 28 -6.19 14.45 -17.24
N LEU A 29 -6.06 13.27 -17.84
CA LEU A 29 -5.20 13.04 -19.00
C LEU A 29 -6.02 12.73 -20.24
N LYS A 30 -5.61 13.31 -21.36
CA LYS A 30 -6.08 12.85 -22.67
C LYS A 30 -5.35 11.57 -23.04
N GLU A 31 -6.05 10.65 -23.72
CA GLU A 31 -5.52 9.33 -24.08
C GLU A 31 -4.20 9.38 -24.88
N ASN A 32 -4.05 10.40 -25.72
CA ASN A 32 -2.87 10.62 -26.56
C ASN A 32 -1.89 11.66 -26.01
N GLU A 33 -2.06 12.08 -24.75
CA GLU A 33 -1.12 12.98 -24.10
C GLU A 33 0.17 12.22 -23.76
N THR A 34 1.30 12.79 -24.17
CA THR A 34 2.62 12.23 -23.88
C THR A 34 3.05 12.61 -22.46
N VAL A 35 3.33 11.60 -21.65
CA VAL A 35 3.71 11.71 -20.25
C VAL A 35 5.07 11.02 -20.02
N LEU A 36 5.77 11.41 -18.96
CA LEU A 36 7.00 10.73 -18.50
C LEU A 36 6.70 9.78 -17.35
N TRP A 37 5.78 10.18 -16.47
CA TRP A 37 5.48 9.46 -15.24
C TRP A 37 4.14 9.85 -14.66
N ILE A 38 3.47 8.89 -14.02
CA ILE A 38 2.21 9.09 -13.32
C ILE A 38 2.29 8.39 -11.97
N TYR A 39 1.87 9.10 -10.93
CA TYR A 39 1.75 8.60 -9.59
C TYR A 39 0.38 8.90 -9.02
N ILE A 40 -0.29 7.88 -8.51
CA ILE A 40 -1.61 7.98 -7.90
C ILE A 40 -1.46 7.56 -6.45
N LEU A 41 -1.97 8.38 -5.55
CA LEU A 41 -1.94 8.14 -4.12
C LEU A 41 -3.36 8.16 -3.58
N ASP A 42 -3.69 7.18 -2.75
CA ASP A 42 -4.95 7.15 -2.02
C ASP A 42 -4.95 8.11 -0.81
N LYS A 43 -6.12 8.37 -0.25
CA LYS A 43 -6.27 9.20 0.96
C LYS A 43 -5.62 8.60 2.20
N GLY A 44 -5.28 7.32 2.16
CA GLY A 44 -5.02 6.51 3.33
C GLY A 44 -6.20 6.47 4.29
N GLY A 45 -6.00 5.83 5.42
CA GLY A 45 -6.92 5.89 6.54
C GLY A 45 -6.38 5.10 7.72
N PRO A 46 -6.70 5.50 8.96
CA PRO A 46 -6.33 4.72 10.14
C PRO A 46 -7.09 3.40 10.21
N HIS A 47 -8.20 3.29 9.47
CA HIS A 47 -9.03 2.10 9.45
C HIS A 47 -8.71 1.24 8.23
N PRO A 48 -8.57 -0.08 8.43
CA PRO A 48 -8.46 -1.01 7.35
C PRO A 48 -9.60 -0.93 6.35
N THR A 49 -9.27 -1.18 5.09
CA THR A 49 -10.18 -1.15 3.95
C THR A 49 -9.83 -2.27 2.99
N SER A 50 -10.66 -2.45 1.97
CA SER A 50 -10.37 -3.34 0.85
C SER A 50 -9.42 -2.68 -0.16
N PRO A 51 -8.62 -3.50 -0.88
CA PRO A 51 -7.89 -3.02 -2.05
C PRO A 51 -8.82 -2.34 -3.07
N PRO A 52 -8.35 -1.32 -3.81
CA PRO A 52 -9.16 -0.68 -4.85
C PRO A 52 -9.44 -1.69 -5.97
N LEU A 53 -10.69 -1.83 -6.42
CA LEU A 53 -11.01 -2.70 -7.58
C LEU A 53 -10.43 -2.17 -8.89
N ASN A 54 -10.32 -0.85 -9.03
CA ASN A 54 -9.63 -0.19 -10.13
C ASN A 54 -8.81 0.97 -9.55
N PRO A 55 -7.48 0.82 -9.40
CA PRO A 55 -6.64 1.84 -8.78
C PRO A 55 -6.42 3.09 -9.66
N LEU A 56 -6.82 3.05 -10.94
CA LEU A 56 -6.80 4.22 -11.85
C LEU A 56 -8.07 5.07 -11.77
N SER A 57 -9.13 4.54 -11.17
CA SER A 57 -10.45 5.18 -11.08
C SER A 57 -11.15 4.73 -9.80
N ASN A 58 -10.77 5.32 -8.67
CA ASN A 58 -11.29 4.98 -7.34
C ASN A 58 -11.69 6.23 -6.57
N SER A 59 -12.79 6.18 -5.82
CA SER A 59 -13.27 7.30 -5.01
C SER A 59 -12.32 7.71 -3.86
N ARG A 60 -11.38 6.83 -3.50
CA ARG A 60 -10.36 7.09 -2.46
C ARG A 60 -9.08 7.70 -3.01
N ILE A 61 -8.96 7.95 -4.31
CA ILE A 61 -7.81 8.69 -4.86
C ILE A 61 -7.76 10.06 -4.19
N ASP A 62 -6.63 10.38 -3.57
CA ASP A 62 -6.38 11.70 -3.01
C ASP A 62 -5.64 12.60 -3.97
N LYS A 63 -4.61 12.05 -4.62
CA LYS A 63 -3.68 12.82 -5.42
C LYS A 63 -3.30 12.06 -6.68
N ILE A 64 -3.34 12.75 -7.81
CA ILE A 64 -2.72 12.31 -9.07
C ILE A 64 -1.60 13.30 -9.40
N TYR A 65 -0.37 12.81 -9.47
CA TYR A 65 0.81 13.57 -9.84
C TYR A 65 1.35 13.06 -11.18
N ILE A 66 1.59 13.98 -12.11
CA ILE A 66 1.98 13.67 -13.48
C ILE A 66 3.20 14.50 -13.84
N ILE A 67 4.19 13.85 -14.43
CA ILE A 67 5.35 14.50 -15.04
C ILE A 67 5.17 14.46 -16.56
N LEU A 68 5.28 15.62 -17.19
CA LEU A 68 5.18 15.83 -18.63
C LEU A 68 6.53 16.31 -19.19
N PRO A 69 6.88 15.92 -20.43
CA PRO A 69 8.04 16.49 -21.11
C PRO A 69 7.81 18.00 -21.35
N TYR A 70 8.88 18.80 -21.25
CA TYR A 70 8.82 20.24 -21.53
C TYR A 70 10.00 20.74 -22.36
N ASN A 71 11.23 20.67 -21.86
CA ASN A 71 12.44 20.96 -22.63
C ASN A 71 13.61 20.09 -22.14
N GLU A 72 14.86 20.44 -22.47
CA GLU A 72 16.05 19.65 -22.11
C GLU A 72 16.47 19.78 -20.64
N THR A 73 16.06 20.85 -19.94
CA THR A 73 16.51 21.18 -18.58
C THR A 73 15.41 21.12 -17.54
N HIS A 74 14.15 21.16 -17.98
CA HIS A 74 12.97 21.17 -17.12
C HIS A 74 11.91 20.19 -17.59
N VAL A 75 11.15 19.70 -16.62
CA VAL A 75 9.88 18.99 -16.81
C VAL A 75 8.72 19.86 -16.35
N LYS A 76 7.54 19.58 -16.88
CA LYS A 76 6.30 20.17 -16.39
C LYS A 76 5.62 19.19 -15.44
N THR A 77 5.18 19.68 -14.29
CA THR A 77 4.54 18.84 -13.26
C THR A 77 3.10 19.29 -13.05
N LEU A 78 2.19 18.33 -13.02
CA LEU A 78 0.78 18.57 -12.72
C LEU A 78 0.36 17.73 -11.52
N THR A 79 -0.24 18.38 -10.53
CA THR A 79 -0.83 17.71 -9.37
C THR A 79 -2.31 18.03 -9.30
N TYR A 80 -3.13 16.99 -9.17
CA TYR A 80 -4.57 17.08 -8.96
C TYR A 80 -4.91 16.47 -7.62
N TYR A 81 -5.67 17.20 -6.81
CA TYR A 81 -6.12 16.76 -5.49
C TYR A 81 -7.61 16.49 -5.48
N SER A 82 -8.06 15.55 -4.64
CA SER A 82 -9.46 15.16 -4.45
C SER A 82 -10.37 16.33 -4.05
N SER A 83 -9.81 17.42 -3.53
CA SER A 83 -10.51 18.68 -3.26
C SER A 83 -10.90 19.47 -4.51
N GLY A 84 -10.42 19.08 -5.70
CA GLY A 84 -10.53 19.84 -6.95
C GLY A 84 -9.38 20.82 -7.17
N ASN A 85 -8.46 20.97 -6.20
CA ASN A 85 -7.29 21.82 -6.37
C ASN A 85 -6.34 21.23 -7.41
N ARG A 86 -5.80 22.12 -8.25
CA ARG A 86 -4.78 21.78 -9.25
C ARG A 86 -3.56 22.66 -9.07
N ILE A 87 -2.39 22.04 -9.04
CA ILE A 87 -1.10 22.73 -9.04
C ILE A 87 -0.39 22.40 -10.35
N ASN A 88 0.14 23.43 -11.01
CA ASN A 88 0.96 23.31 -12.20
C ASN A 88 2.29 24.02 -11.94
N GLY A 89 3.38 23.38 -12.31
CA GLY A 89 4.72 23.87 -12.05
C GLY A 89 5.73 23.37 -13.08
N PHE A 90 6.95 23.86 -12.95
CA PHE A 90 8.10 23.40 -13.69
C PHE A 90 9.17 23.02 -12.69
N ASP A 91 9.75 21.84 -12.87
CA ASP A 91 10.84 21.33 -12.04
C ASP A 91 12.06 21.08 -12.92
N ILE A 92 13.26 21.23 -12.34
CA ILE A 92 14.52 20.90 -13.00
C ILE A 92 14.63 19.38 -13.15
N TYR A 93 15.24 18.88 -14.23
CA TYR A 93 15.58 17.45 -14.30
C TYR A 93 16.52 17.06 -13.16
N TYR A 94 16.07 16.15 -12.31
CA TYR A 94 16.93 15.41 -11.40
C TYR A 94 17.37 14.11 -12.08
N PRO A 95 18.52 13.53 -11.71
CA PRO A 95 18.99 12.27 -12.28
C PRO A 95 17.98 11.10 -12.20
N GLN A 96 17.05 11.17 -11.24
CA GLN A 96 15.99 10.17 -11.04
C GLN A 96 14.70 10.49 -11.80
N THR A 97 14.60 11.65 -12.44
CA THR A 97 13.43 12.04 -13.22
C THR A 97 13.27 11.11 -14.43
N PRO A 98 12.11 10.48 -14.63
CA PRO A 98 11.89 9.61 -15.79
C PRO A 98 12.07 10.36 -17.10
N THR A 99 12.85 9.80 -18.02
CA THR A 99 13.23 10.45 -19.28
C THR A 99 12.58 9.84 -20.51
N VAL A 100 11.98 8.65 -20.39
CA VAL A 100 11.36 7.94 -21.51
C VAL A 100 9.87 8.31 -21.60
N PRO A 101 9.44 9.05 -22.63
CA PRO A 101 8.05 9.42 -22.81
C PRO A 101 7.19 8.23 -23.26
N PHE A 102 5.92 8.25 -22.90
CA PHE A 102 4.92 7.30 -23.35
C PHE A 102 3.52 7.92 -23.38
N ASN A 103 2.59 7.26 -24.05
CA ASN A 103 1.17 7.58 -23.99
C ASN A 103 0.44 6.48 -23.22
N LEU A 104 -0.67 6.83 -22.56
CA LEU A 104 -1.50 5.83 -21.86
C LEU A 104 -2.02 4.75 -22.81
N SER A 105 -2.33 5.11 -24.06
CA SER A 105 -2.75 4.17 -25.11
C SER A 105 -1.70 3.13 -25.49
N ASN A 106 -0.42 3.37 -25.16
CA ASN A 106 0.65 2.38 -25.37
C ASN A 106 0.51 1.20 -24.40
N TRP A 107 -0.23 1.37 -23.31
CA TRP A 107 -0.52 0.32 -22.35
C TRP A 107 -1.85 -0.34 -22.66
N ASN A 108 -1.87 -1.68 -22.65
CA ASN A 108 -3.12 -2.44 -22.60
C ASN A 108 -3.70 -2.42 -21.17
N LEU A 109 -4.19 -1.25 -20.74
CA LEU A 109 -4.66 -1.03 -19.37
C LEU A 109 -5.85 -1.92 -19.03
N SER A 110 -6.69 -2.27 -20.01
CA SER A 110 -7.77 -3.25 -19.82
C SER A 110 -7.24 -4.61 -19.37
N LYS A 111 -6.19 -5.13 -20.05
CA LYS A 111 -5.52 -6.37 -19.62
C LYS A 111 -4.91 -6.22 -18.23
N VAL A 112 -4.15 -5.14 -17.98
CA VAL A 112 -3.49 -4.88 -16.69
C VAL A 112 -4.49 -4.89 -15.53
N ILE A 113 -5.59 -4.15 -15.66
CA ILE A 113 -6.62 -4.06 -14.62
C ILE A 113 -7.31 -5.41 -14.40
N ARG A 114 -7.53 -6.20 -15.46
CA ARG A 114 -8.10 -7.55 -15.33
C ARG A 114 -7.18 -8.51 -14.58
N GLU A 115 -5.88 -8.51 -14.88
CA GLU A 115 -4.89 -9.34 -14.17
C GLU A 115 -4.80 -8.95 -12.68
N TYR A 116 -4.80 -7.64 -12.41
CA TYR A 116 -4.83 -7.12 -11.05
C TYR A 116 -6.10 -7.60 -10.29
N GLN A 117 -7.28 -7.42 -10.88
CA GLN A 117 -8.56 -7.85 -10.29
C GLN A 117 -8.62 -9.37 -10.08
N TRP A 118 -8.05 -10.15 -11.01
CA TRP A 118 -7.94 -11.59 -10.83
C TRP A 118 -7.12 -11.93 -9.59
N GLY A 119 -6.01 -11.24 -9.35
CA GLY A 119 -5.21 -11.43 -8.14
C GLY A 119 -5.90 -11.02 -6.86
N LEU A 120 -6.68 -9.93 -6.86
CA LEU A 120 -7.50 -9.56 -5.70
C LEU A 120 -8.46 -10.67 -5.27
N LYS A 121 -9.00 -11.42 -6.26
CA LYS A 121 -9.98 -12.48 -6.03
C LYS A 121 -9.35 -13.85 -5.75
N ASN A 122 -8.23 -14.17 -6.38
CA ASN A 122 -7.68 -15.53 -6.38
C ASN A 122 -6.32 -15.66 -5.70
N TYR A 123 -5.51 -14.59 -5.70
CA TYR A 123 -4.18 -14.60 -5.10
C TYR A 123 -4.23 -14.10 -3.65
N LEU A 124 -4.61 -12.83 -3.43
CA LEU A 124 -4.58 -12.19 -2.11
C LEU A 124 -5.29 -12.98 -0.99
N PRO A 125 -6.47 -13.60 -1.21
CA PRO A 125 -7.13 -14.36 -0.15
C PRO A 125 -6.35 -15.58 0.33
N ASN A 126 -5.40 -16.07 -0.47
CA ASN A 126 -4.63 -17.28 -0.21
C ASN A 126 -3.18 -16.98 0.20
N VAL A 127 -2.78 -15.71 0.21
CA VAL A 127 -1.48 -15.27 0.69
C VAL A 127 -1.46 -15.38 2.22
N THR A 128 -0.56 -16.20 2.74
CA THR A 128 -0.35 -16.43 4.16
C THR A 128 1.13 -16.40 4.50
N GLY A 129 1.48 -16.04 5.72
CA GLY A 129 2.85 -16.12 6.22
C GLY A 129 2.89 -15.99 7.73
N GLU A 130 4.08 -15.82 8.30
CA GLU A 130 4.29 -15.68 9.74
C GLU A 130 3.43 -14.56 10.37
N HIS A 131 3.28 -13.45 9.65
CA HIS A 131 2.54 -12.26 10.12
C HIS A 131 1.14 -12.12 9.51
N TRP A 132 0.75 -13.02 8.59
CA TRP A 132 -0.45 -12.85 7.78
C TRP A 132 -1.28 -14.13 7.75
N GLU A 133 -2.43 -14.08 8.40
CA GLU A 133 -3.43 -15.14 8.26
C GLU A 133 -4.13 -15.07 6.89
N LYS A 134 -4.85 -16.14 6.57
CA LYS A 134 -5.61 -16.23 5.32
C LYS A 134 -6.64 -15.09 5.23
N GLY A 135 -6.61 -14.35 4.13
CA GLY A 135 -7.53 -13.23 3.89
C GLY A 135 -7.11 -11.90 4.52
N TYR A 136 -5.93 -11.84 5.16
CA TYR A 136 -5.34 -10.62 5.70
C TYR A 136 -5.41 -9.46 4.69
N TRP A 137 -4.73 -9.62 3.55
CA TRP A 137 -4.58 -8.57 2.51
C TRP A 137 -5.90 -8.09 1.87
N ASN A 138 -7.01 -8.80 2.08
CA ASN A 138 -8.32 -8.39 1.55
C ASN A 138 -9.04 -7.38 2.45
N SER A 139 -8.65 -7.31 3.72
CA SER A 139 -9.36 -6.53 4.74
C SER A 139 -8.47 -5.56 5.50
N THR A 140 -7.15 -5.67 5.36
CA THR A 140 -6.18 -4.91 6.16
C THR A 140 -5.54 -3.73 5.42
N ILE A 141 -5.91 -3.46 4.17
CA ILE A 141 -5.27 -2.40 3.38
C ILE A 141 -5.60 -1.04 3.98
N THR A 142 -4.60 -0.28 4.39
CA THR A 142 -4.79 1.07 4.95
C THR A 142 -4.53 2.15 3.90
N ARG A 143 -3.58 1.89 3.00
CA ARG A 143 -3.12 2.79 1.95
C ARG A 143 -2.74 2.00 0.69
N TRP A 144 -2.83 2.64 -0.46
CA TRP A 144 -2.27 2.14 -1.70
C TRP A 144 -1.78 3.27 -2.60
N GLU A 145 -0.90 2.91 -3.53
CA GLU A 145 -0.38 3.82 -4.53
C GLU A 145 -0.12 3.12 -5.86
N VAL A 146 -0.14 3.90 -6.93
CA VAL A 146 0.15 3.43 -8.29
C VAL A 146 1.29 4.24 -8.85
N THR A 147 2.21 3.56 -9.51
CA THR A 147 3.23 4.17 -10.34
C THR A 147 3.11 3.65 -11.77
N LEU A 148 3.09 4.55 -12.75
CA LEU A 148 3.03 4.21 -14.17
C LEU A 148 4.08 5.00 -14.96
N SER A 149 4.83 4.27 -15.78
CA SER A 149 5.92 4.77 -16.62
C SER A 149 5.88 4.11 -18.01
N ALA A 150 6.85 4.41 -18.87
CA ALA A 150 6.92 3.83 -20.21
C ALA A 150 7.02 2.30 -20.22
N SER A 151 7.62 1.69 -19.21
CA SER A 151 7.93 0.26 -19.15
C SER A 151 7.32 -0.47 -17.95
N LYS A 152 6.90 0.25 -16.90
CA LYS A 152 6.40 -0.35 -15.65
C LYS A 152 5.08 0.26 -15.19
N PHE A 153 4.14 -0.61 -14.81
CA PHE A 153 2.95 -0.29 -14.02
C PHE A 153 3.08 -1.02 -12.68
N LYS A 154 2.94 -0.32 -11.56
CA LYS A 154 3.08 -0.89 -10.21
C LYS A 154 1.95 -0.41 -9.33
N VAL A 155 1.31 -1.32 -8.61
CA VAL A 155 0.41 -1.04 -7.49
C VAL A 155 1.08 -1.53 -6.22
N VAL A 156 1.13 -0.70 -5.19
CA VAL A 156 1.56 -1.09 -3.85
C VAL A 156 0.36 -1.03 -2.93
N LEU A 157 0.08 -2.11 -2.23
CA LEU A 157 -0.96 -2.18 -1.20
C LEU A 157 -0.27 -2.28 0.15
N HIS A 158 -0.47 -1.28 1.00
CA HIS A 158 0.08 -1.25 2.36
C HIS A 158 -0.93 -1.84 3.33
N GLY A 159 -0.50 -2.81 4.14
CA GLY A 159 -1.34 -3.49 5.12
C GLY A 159 -1.65 -2.65 6.35
N GLY A 160 -2.04 -3.31 7.43
CA GLY A 160 -2.42 -2.65 8.68
C GLY A 160 -1.28 -1.88 9.32
N HIS A 161 -1.59 -0.95 10.23
CA HIS A 161 -0.56 -0.33 11.05
C HIS A 161 0.03 -1.37 12.00
N CYS A 162 1.35 -1.53 11.98
CA CYS A 162 2.08 -2.44 12.87
C CYS A 162 3.11 -1.72 13.75
N GLY A 163 2.98 -0.39 13.89
CA GLY A 163 3.91 0.45 14.66
C GLY A 163 5.13 0.83 13.82
N GLU A 164 6.31 0.37 14.24
CA GLU A 164 7.59 0.61 13.56
C GLU A 164 7.89 -0.48 12.53
N CYS A 165 6.91 -0.78 11.67
CA CYS A 165 7.14 -1.65 10.52
C CYS A 165 6.32 -1.22 9.31
N GLU A 166 6.85 -1.57 8.15
CA GLU A 166 6.14 -1.51 6.89
C GLU A 166 5.75 -2.92 6.46
N GLN A 167 4.50 -3.08 6.08
CA GLN A 167 4.03 -4.28 5.41
C GLN A 167 3.32 -3.91 4.13
N TYR A 168 3.76 -4.49 3.03
CA TYR A 168 3.17 -4.22 1.73
C TYR A 168 3.21 -5.43 0.82
N ILE A 169 2.32 -5.44 -0.17
CA ILE A 169 2.35 -6.37 -1.27
C ILE A 169 2.22 -5.61 -2.59
N THR A 170 2.92 -6.07 -3.61
CA THR A 170 2.97 -5.37 -4.89
C THR A 170 2.33 -6.16 -6.01
N PHE A 171 1.65 -5.47 -6.92
CA PHE A 171 1.32 -5.97 -8.24
C PHE A 171 2.10 -5.17 -9.27
N GLU A 172 2.89 -5.83 -10.09
CA GLU A 172 3.75 -5.17 -11.07
C GLU A 172 3.50 -5.74 -12.47
N CYS A 173 3.46 -4.87 -13.47
CA CYS A 173 3.49 -5.24 -14.88
C CYS A 173 4.63 -4.56 -15.59
N TRP A 174 5.27 -5.31 -16.49
CA TRP A 174 6.30 -4.81 -17.40
C TRP A 174 5.80 -4.87 -18.83
N ARG A 175 6.12 -3.82 -19.57
CA ARG A 175 5.82 -3.71 -21.00
C ARG A 175 7.10 -3.88 -21.80
N SER A 176 7.05 -4.79 -22.76
CA SER A 176 8.02 -4.91 -23.85
C SER A 176 7.24 -4.75 -25.15
N ASP A 177 7.40 -3.62 -25.81
CA ASP A 177 6.64 -3.22 -26.99
C ASP A 177 5.12 -3.22 -26.77
N SER A 178 4.42 -4.20 -27.36
CA SER A 178 2.97 -4.42 -27.23
C SER A 178 2.62 -5.50 -26.20
N ASN A 179 3.60 -6.28 -25.73
CA ASN A 179 3.36 -7.32 -24.75
C ASN A 179 3.44 -6.74 -23.33
N VAL A 180 2.51 -7.18 -22.49
CA VAL A 180 2.44 -6.80 -21.07
C VAL A 180 2.37 -8.07 -20.25
N THR A 181 3.35 -8.23 -19.35
CA THR A 181 3.43 -9.34 -18.40
C THR A 181 3.25 -8.78 -17.01
N CYS A 182 2.41 -9.41 -16.19
CA CYS A 182 2.08 -8.96 -14.84
C CYS A 182 2.35 -10.06 -13.83
N GLN A 183 2.74 -9.68 -12.61
CA GLN A 183 2.88 -10.61 -11.49
C GLN A 183 2.52 -9.93 -10.17
N TRP A 184 2.05 -10.74 -9.24
CA TRP A 184 2.03 -10.36 -7.83
C TRP A 184 3.36 -10.70 -7.20
N GLY A 185 3.89 -9.77 -6.40
CA GLY A 185 5.05 -10.01 -5.57
C GLY A 185 4.67 -10.72 -4.28
N GLU A 186 5.67 -11.27 -3.61
CA GLU A 186 5.51 -11.78 -2.25
C GLU A 186 5.26 -10.62 -1.28
N PRO A 187 4.50 -10.84 -0.20
CA PRO A 187 4.37 -9.89 0.89
C PRO A 187 5.72 -9.55 1.51
N VAL A 188 5.90 -8.29 1.84
CA VAL A 188 7.09 -7.79 2.51
C VAL A 188 6.71 -7.34 3.91
N PHE A 189 7.56 -7.66 4.88
CA PHE A 189 7.53 -7.15 6.24
C PHE A 189 8.92 -6.58 6.57
N GLU A 190 8.99 -5.29 6.84
CA GLU A 190 10.23 -4.59 7.15
C GLU A 190 10.08 -3.87 8.49
N VAL A 191 10.96 -4.17 9.46
CA VAL A 191 11.03 -3.43 10.72
C VAL A 191 11.80 -2.13 10.46
N ILE A 192 11.17 -1.00 10.78
CA ILE A 192 11.78 0.32 10.69
C ILE A 192 12.66 0.50 11.92
N THR A 193 13.89 0.01 11.87
CA THR A 193 14.88 0.36 12.91
C THR A 193 15.35 1.80 12.70
N PRO A 194 15.23 2.68 13.70
CA PRO A 194 15.77 4.03 13.61
C PRO A 194 17.27 3.99 13.28
N PRO A 195 17.81 4.93 12.49
CA PRO A 195 19.22 4.92 12.10
C PRO A 195 20.21 5.05 13.27
N TRP A 196 19.72 5.43 14.46
CA TRP A 196 20.49 5.53 15.72
C TRP A 196 20.30 4.33 16.66
N ALA A 197 19.44 3.36 16.33
CA ALA A 197 19.27 2.16 17.13
C ALA A 197 20.52 1.24 17.00
N PRO A 198 20.90 0.51 18.05
CA PRO A 198 21.95 -0.51 17.94
C PRO A 198 21.60 -1.48 16.81
N LYS A 199 22.54 -1.72 15.90
CA LYS A 199 22.38 -2.76 14.86
C LYS A 199 22.44 -4.12 15.52
N ASP A 200 21.31 -4.65 15.94
CA ASP A 200 21.24 -6.07 16.26
C ASP A 200 21.38 -6.85 14.95
N THR A 201 22.42 -7.67 14.90
CA THR A 201 22.75 -8.51 13.76
C THR A 201 21.65 -9.56 13.64
N THR A 202 20.72 -9.39 12.69
CA THR A 202 19.78 -10.46 12.34
C THR A 202 20.58 -11.55 11.65
N THR A 203 20.95 -12.58 12.41
CA THR A 203 21.51 -13.82 11.87
C THR A 203 20.45 -14.45 10.98
N SER A 204 20.67 -14.44 9.67
CA SER A 204 19.99 -15.35 8.75
C SER A 204 20.46 -16.78 9.08
N THR A 205 19.71 -17.49 9.93
CA THR A 205 19.90 -18.94 10.10
C THR A 205 19.43 -19.66 8.85
N THR A 206 20.35 -19.77 7.90
CA THR A 206 20.42 -20.89 6.97
C THR A 206 20.65 -22.14 7.81
N ARG A 207 19.85 -23.18 7.52
CA ARG A 207 19.88 -24.55 8.09
C ARG A 207 21.21 -24.98 8.71
N GLU A 208 21.13 -25.47 9.94
CA GLU A 208 21.96 -26.59 10.41
C GLU A 208 21.15 -27.56 11.25
N GLU A 209 21.63 -28.79 11.21
CA GLU A 209 20.99 -30.06 11.44
C GLU A 209 21.14 -30.49 12.91
N ASN A 210 20.13 -31.19 13.43
CA ASN A 210 20.14 -32.06 14.61
C ASN A 210 21.01 -31.69 15.83
N THR A 211 20.38 -31.29 16.93
CA THR A 211 20.87 -31.68 18.26
C THR A 211 19.77 -31.77 19.30
N ILE A 212 19.63 -32.97 19.85
CA ILE A 212 18.83 -33.33 21.03
C ILE A 212 19.54 -32.76 22.27
N CYS A 213 18.82 -32.06 23.14
CA CYS A 213 19.25 -31.84 24.53
C CYS A 213 18.03 -31.83 25.46
N GLY A 214 17.85 -32.94 26.20
CA GLY A 214 16.84 -33.07 27.25
C GLY A 214 17.27 -32.42 28.57
N PRO A 215 16.36 -32.32 29.56
CA PRO A 215 16.68 -31.76 30.87
C PRO A 215 17.07 -32.88 31.85
N ALA A 216 18.33 -32.91 32.29
CA ALA A 216 18.73 -33.76 33.42
C ALA A 216 19.85 -33.12 34.24
N VAL A 217 19.44 -32.69 35.45
CA VAL A 217 20.17 -32.81 36.71
C VAL A 217 21.33 -31.83 36.99
N LEU A 218 21.08 -30.91 37.92
CA LEU A 218 22.00 -30.65 39.03
C LEU A 218 21.22 -30.62 40.35
N ILE A 219 21.32 -31.76 41.04
CA ILE A 219 21.06 -31.95 42.46
C ILE A 219 22.15 -31.20 43.24
N GLY A 220 21.79 -30.53 44.34
CA GLY A 220 22.76 -30.31 45.41
C GLY A 220 22.44 -29.15 46.37
N LEU A 221 22.08 -29.55 47.59
CA LEU A 221 22.24 -28.85 48.88
C LEU A 221 21.08 -27.92 49.27
N ILE A 222 20.45 -28.00 50.46
CA ILE A 222 20.75 -28.73 51.70
C ILE A 222 19.50 -28.61 52.60
N LEU A 223 19.09 -29.74 53.20
CA LEU A 223 18.46 -29.92 54.52
C LEU A 223 17.23 -29.09 54.94
N VAL A 224 16.08 -29.77 54.89
CA VAL A 224 14.99 -29.68 55.88
C VAL A 224 15.50 -30.18 57.26
N PRO A 225 15.07 -29.57 58.37
CA PRO A 225 14.14 -30.28 59.25
C PRO A 225 12.92 -29.38 59.54
N LEU A 226 11.69 -29.80 59.21
CA LEU A 226 10.81 -30.63 60.01
C LEU A 226 10.74 -30.21 61.49
N MET A 227 9.55 -29.74 61.84
CA MET A 227 8.89 -29.81 63.15
C MET A 227 9.36 -28.82 64.22
N ILE A 228 8.45 -27.91 64.59
CA ILE A 228 7.91 -27.74 65.95
C ILE A 228 6.67 -26.81 65.78
N LYS A 229 5.46 -27.39 65.78
CA LYS A 229 4.57 -27.55 66.94
C LYS A 229 3.75 -26.27 67.21
N ARG A 230 2.43 -26.42 66.99
CA ARG A 230 1.29 -25.70 67.60
C ARG A 230 1.64 -24.94 68.88
N VAL A 231 1.04 -23.75 69.07
CA VAL A 231 0.05 -23.46 70.15
C VAL A 231 -0.52 -22.03 70.02
N LYS A 232 -1.84 -21.95 70.24
CA LYS A 232 -2.76 -20.81 70.45
C LYS A 232 -2.17 -19.52 71.05
N ARG A 233 -2.69 -18.37 70.61
CA ARG A 233 -3.76 -17.62 71.31
C ARG A 233 -4.48 -16.68 70.36
#